data_AF-A0A9P8FCM7-F1
#
_entry.id   AF-A0A9P8FCM7-F1
#
_cell.length_a   1.000
_cell.length_b   1.000
_cell.length_c   1.000
_cell.angle_alpha   90.00
_cell.angle_beta   90.00
_cell.angle_gamma   90.00
#
_symmetry.space_group_name_H-M   'P 1'
#
loop_
_entity.id
_entity.type
_entity.pdbx_description
1 polymer ?
#
loop_
_entity_poly.entity_id
_entity_poly.type
_entity_poly.pdbx_seq_one_letter_code
_entity_poly.pdbx_strand_id
1 'polypeptide(L)'
;MAVLLEQSWVKVQEKTFGKWLNSKLQVRNVQIKDLVTDLSDGVMLIHLLEILSQESLGRYASRPKLRVQRFENVNKALDFIKGRRIQLTNIGAEDIVDGNRKIILGLIWTLILRFTISDINEEGLSAKEGLLLWCQRKTACYDEVEVRDFSSSWNDGLAFCALLDIHRPDLIDYDKLDKNDHRGNMQLAFDIASKEIGIPDLLDVDDVCDVAKPDERSLMTYIAYWFHAFSAMERVENAGRRVEKFVSKMQGAWEMQNSFERRMRELLRQIAEQQKQWKDATFEGSYADAKMQSSEFTGYKRNQKRKWVAEKSDLVGLLGNIKTKLSTYRLRPYEPPPELSLAALDSAWAGLMQAEKER
;
A
#
# COMPACT_ATOMS: atom_id res chain seq x y z
N MET A 1 8.10 -1.84 49.24
CA MET A 1 8.25 -2.67 48.03
C MET A 1 7.03 -2.55 47.11
N ALA A 2 5.80 -2.89 47.55
CA ALA A 2 4.60 -2.78 46.69
C ALA A 2 4.24 -1.36 46.22
N VAL A 3 4.30 -0.35 47.10
CA VAL A 3 4.00 1.06 46.75
C VAL A 3 5.05 1.67 45.78
N LEU A 4 6.29 1.18 45.80
CA LEU A 4 7.36 1.62 44.89
C LEU A 4 7.17 1.03 43.47
N LEU A 5 6.69 -0.21 43.37
CA LEU A 5 6.36 -0.87 42.11
C LEU A 5 5.07 -0.31 41.48
N GLU A 6 4.06 0.04 42.28
CA GLU A 6 2.86 0.74 41.79
C GLU A 6 3.16 2.14 41.21
N GLN A 7 4.29 2.75 41.57
CA GLN A 7 4.67 4.08 41.09
C GLN A 7 5.50 4.06 39.81
N SER A 8 6.10 2.93 39.40
CA SER A 8 6.97 2.90 38.21
C SER A 8 6.17 2.86 36.90
N TRP A 9 5.17 1.97 36.79
CA TRP A 9 4.37 1.84 35.57
C TRP A 9 3.56 3.10 35.24
N VAL A 10 3.08 3.83 36.26
CA VAL A 10 2.36 5.10 36.08
C VAL A 10 3.28 6.14 35.44
N LYS A 11 4.56 6.20 35.84
CA LYS A 11 5.54 7.13 35.26
C LYS A 11 5.86 6.78 33.82
N VAL A 12 6.05 5.50 33.50
CA VAL A 12 6.25 5.01 32.13
C VAL A 12 5.05 5.39 31.26
N GLN A 13 3.84 5.14 31.74
CA GLN A 13 2.61 5.47 31.04
C GLN A 13 2.45 6.97 30.81
N GLU A 14 2.69 7.79 31.83
CA GLU A 14 2.65 9.26 31.73
C GLU A 14 3.66 9.79 30.70
N LYS A 15 4.89 9.27 30.70
CA LYS A 15 5.94 9.62 29.74
C LYS A 15 5.56 9.24 28.31
N THR A 16 5.11 7.99 28.12
CA THR A 16 4.71 7.45 26.81
C THR A 16 3.52 8.22 26.25
N PHE A 17 2.51 8.47 27.07
CA PHE A 17 1.32 9.22 26.69
C PHE A 17 1.67 10.68 26.40
N GLY A 18 2.53 11.31 27.20
CA GLY A 18 3.04 12.65 26.92
C GLY A 18 3.74 12.73 25.56
N LYS A 19 4.63 11.78 25.25
CA LYS A 19 5.28 11.65 23.94
C LYS A 19 4.25 11.45 22.81
N TRP A 20 3.21 10.63 23.02
CA TRP A 20 2.13 10.45 22.05
C TRP A 20 1.32 11.73 21.81
N LEU A 21 0.94 12.47 22.86
CA LEU A 21 0.23 13.73 22.69
C LEU A 21 1.09 14.73 21.90
N ASN A 22 2.37 14.83 22.24
CA ASN A 22 3.31 15.74 21.57
C ASN A 22 3.53 15.38 20.09
N SER A 23 3.54 14.09 19.72
CA SER A 23 3.64 13.68 18.32
C SER A 23 2.44 14.14 17.48
N LYS A 24 1.26 14.32 18.09
CA LYS A 24 0.07 14.88 17.42
C LYS A 24 0.06 16.41 17.43
N LEU A 25 0.42 17.01 18.56
CA LEU A 25 0.34 18.45 18.80
C LEU A 25 1.41 19.26 18.07
N GLN A 26 2.49 18.61 17.60
CA GLN A 26 3.56 19.26 16.82
C GLN A 26 3.03 20.08 15.64
N VAL A 27 1.93 19.65 14.99
CA VAL A 27 1.29 20.36 13.86
C VAL A 27 0.81 21.77 14.25
N ARG A 28 0.49 22.01 15.52
CA ARG A 28 0.08 23.31 16.06
C ARG A 28 1.21 24.04 16.80
N ASN A 29 2.42 23.50 16.77
CA ASN A 29 3.61 24.04 17.45
C ASN A 29 3.36 24.29 18.96
N VAL A 30 2.63 23.37 19.60
CA VAL A 30 2.39 23.34 21.05
C VAL A 30 2.85 22.01 21.62
N GLN A 31 3.24 22.02 22.89
CA GLN A 31 3.80 20.85 23.56
C GLN A 31 3.30 20.77 25.00
N ILE A 32 3.05 19.55 25.46
CA ILE A 32 2.77 19.20 26.84
C ILE A 32 4.08 18.83 27.54
N LYS A 33 4.30 19.45 28.70
CA LYS A 33 5.41 19.18 29.61
C LYS A 33 4.95 18.35 30.82
N ASP A 34 3.78 18.65 31.35
CA ASP A 34 3.14 17.91 32.43
C ASP A 34 1.68 17.64 32.08
N LEU A 35 1.31 16.35 32.00
CA LEU A 35 -0.03 15.93 31.58
C LEU A 35 -1.12 16.48 32.49
N VAL A 36 -0.84 16.62 33.78
CA VAL A 36 -1.83 17.02 34.78
C VAL A 36 -2.11 18.52 34.68
N THR A 37 -1.06 19.35 34.66
CA THR A 37 -1.24 20.80 34.62
C THR A 37 -1.67 21.28 33.23
N ASP A 38 -1.09 20.73 32.17
CA ASP A 38 -1.27 21.29 30.82
C ASP A 38 -2.61 20.87 30.18
N LEU A 39 -3.26 19.82 30.70
CA LEU A 39 -4.62 19.42 30.30
C LEU A 39 -5.71 20.03 31.17
N SER A 40 -5.38 20.55 32.36
CA SER A 40 -6.34 21.03 33.37
C SER A 40 -7.22 22.19 32.90
N ASP A 41 -6.80 22.93 31.87
CA ASP A 41 -7.53 24.08 31.33
C ASP A 41 -8.40 23.75 30.10
N GLY A 42 -8.31 22.51 29.62
CA GLY A 42 -9.06 21.96 28.49
C GLY A 42 -8.60 22.41 27.10
N VAL A 43 -7.72 23.40 26.97
CA VAL A 43 -7.32 23.94 25.65
C VAL A 43 -6.53 22.91 24.85
N MET A 44 -5.54 22.26 25.48
CA MET A 44 -4.71 21.25 24.83
C MET A 44 -5.52 20.00 24.47
N LEU A 45 -6.52 19.64 25.28
CA LEU A 45 -7.44 18.54 24.99
C LEU A 45 -8.31 18.84 23.75
N ILE A 46 -8.81 20.08 23.63
CA ILE A 46 -9.54 20.51 22.44
C ILE A 46 -8.62 20.46 21.21
N HIS A 47 -7.41 21.02 21.28
CA HIS A 47 -6.46 20.96 20.17
C HIS A 47 -6.18 19.53 19.71
N LEU A 48 -5.95 18.63 20.66
CA LEU A 48 -5.72 17.21 20.36
C LEU A 48 -6.93 16.60 19.64
N LEU A 49 -8.14 16.81 20.15
CA LEU A 49 -9.36 16.26 19.53
C LEU A 49 -9.59 16.82 18.12
N GLU A 50 -9.37 18.11 17.91
CA GLU A 50 -9.49 18.71 16.57
C GLU A 50 -8.48 18.12 15.58
N ILE A 51 -7.25 17.83 16.03
CA ILE A 51 -6.22 17.20 15.19
C ILE A 51 -6.58 15.75 14.87
N LEU A 52 -6.96 14.96 15.88
CA LEU A 52 -7.28 13.55 15.73
C LEU A 52 -8.53 13.31 14.88
N SER A 53 -9.51 14.20 14.99
CA SER A 53 -10.78 14.09 14.28
C SER A 53 -10.83 14.84 12.94
N GLN A 54 -9.88 15.75 12.69
CA GLN A 54 -9.90 16.70 11.59
C GLN A 54 -11.16 17.59 11.55
N GLU A 55 -11.80 17.81 12.70
CA GLU A 55 -13.00 18.62 12.85
C GLU A 55 -12.79 19.71 13.90
N SER A 56 -13.39 20.89 13.71
CA SER A 56 -13.34 21.93 14.74
C SER A 56 -14.37 21.69 15.82
N LEU A 57 -13.97 21.88 17.08
CA LEU A 57 -14.88 21.89 18.22
C LEU A 57 -15.64 23.23 18.31
N GLY A 58 -15.32 24.24 17.49
CA GLY A 58 -15.95 25.55 17.48
C GLY A 58 -15.35 26.48 18.55
N ARG A 59 -16.13 27.47 19.01
CA ARG A 59 -15.63 28.47 19.97
C ARG A 59 -15.44 27.88 21.37
N TYR A 60 -14.30 28.18 21.99
CA TYR A 60 -13.94 27.85 23.38
C TYR A 60 -13.10 28.98 23.99
N ALA A 61 -12.87 28.94 25.30
CA ALA A 61 -12.04 29.94 25.98
C ALA A 61 -10.55 29.63 25.75
N SER A 62 -9.91 30.28 24.78
CA SER A 62 -8.50 30.01 24.43
C SER A 62 -7.47 30.44 25.49
N ARG A 63 -7.88 31.24 26.48
CA ARG A 63 -7.05 31.68 27.62
C ARG A 63 -7.90 31.68 28.90
N PRO A 64 -8.27 30.49 29.41
CA PRO A 64 -9.22 30.38 30.52
C PRO A 64 -8.56 30.80 31.84
N LYS A 65 -9.01 31.93 32.42
CA LYS A 65 -8.52 32.44 33.70
C LYS A 65 -9.35 31.93 34.88
N LEU A 66 -10.66 31.78 34.67
CA LEU A 66 -11.60 31.34 35.69
C LEU A 66 -11.75 29.82 35.64
N ARG A 67 -11.92 29.19 36.81
CA ARG A 67 -12.18 27.74 36.93
C ARG A 67 -13.38 27.32 36.07
N VAL A 68 -14.45 28.11 36.05
CA VAL A 68 -15.64 27.84 35.21
C VAL A 68 -15.31 27.74 33.71
N GLN A 69 -14.40 28.58 33.20
CA GLN A 69 -13.98 28.53 31.79
C GLN A 69 -13.21 27.24 31.47
N ARG A 70 -12.40 26.75 32.41
CA ARG A 70 -11.69 25.48 32.28
C ARG A 70 -12.68 24.31 32.23
N PHE A 71 -13.67 24.32 33.13
CA PHE A 71 -14.75 23.33 33.14
C PHE A 71 -15.54 23.33 31.82
N GLU A 72 -15.89 24.50 31.29
CA GLU A 72 -16.59 24.61 30.01
C GLU A 72 -15.75 24.04 28.86
N ASN A 73 -14.46 24.36 28.79
CA ASN A 73 -13.55 23.79 27.78
C ASN A 73 -13.44 22.27 27.88
N VAL A 74 -13.24 21.75 29.09
CA VAL A 74 -13.11 20.30 29.32
C VAL A 74 -14.42 19.59 29.01
N ASN A 75 -15.57 20.06 29.50
CA ASN A 75 -16.87 19.48 29.19
C ASN A 75 -17.12 19.45 27.68
N LYS A 76 -16.79 20.53 26.97
CA LYS A 76 -16.90 20.58 25.51
C LYS A 76 -16.09 19.48 24.83
N ALA A 77 -14.87 19.21 25.30
CA ALA A 77 -14.06 18.10 24.80
C ALA A 77 -14.67 16.74 25.14
N LEU A 78 -15.13 16.52 26.38
CA LEU A 78 -15.75 15.26 26.79
C LEU A 78 -17.06 14.98 26.05
N ASP A 79 -17.88 16.01 25.79
CA ASP A 79 -19.13 15.89 25.05
C ASP A 79 -18.87 15.58 23.56
N PHE A 80 -17.81 16.14 22.98
CA PHE A 80 -17.38 15.76 21.63
C PHE A 80 -16.99 14.28 21.56
N ILE A 81 -16.24 13.78 22.55
CA ILE A 81 -15.86 12.36 22.65
C ILE A 81 -17.11 11.47 22.77
N LYS A 82 -18.04 11.81 23.67
CA LYS A 82 -19.32 11.08 23.83
C LYS A 82 -20.17 11.10 22.56
N GLY A 83 -20.21 12.23 21.84
CA GLY A 83 -20.91 12.38 20.57
C GLY A 83 -20.40 11.41 19.49
N ARG A 84 -19.13 11.01 19.57
CA ARG A 84 -18.52 9.99 18.70
C ARG A 84 -18.74 8.55 19.20
N ARG A 85 -19.67 8.35 20.14
CA ARG A 85 -20.02 7.06 20.77
C ARG A 85 -18.86 6.39 21.50
N ILE A 86 -17.89 7.18 21.95
CA ILE A 86 -16.79 6.69 22.79
C ILE A 86 -17.27 6.72 24.25
N GLN A 87 -17.18 5.59 24.92
CA GLN A 87 -17.63 5.47 26.32
C GLN A 87 -16.59 6.06 27.27
N LEU A 88 -17.01 7.01 28.10
CA LEU A 88 -16.21 7.65 29.14
C LEU A 88 -16.75 7.22 30.52
N THR A 89 -16.41 6.02 30.96
CA THR A 89 -16.84 5.50 32.26
C THR A 89 -16.04 6.15 33.39
N ASN A 90 -16.72 6.87 34.29
CA ASN A 90 -16.13 7.55 35.45
C ASN A 90 -15.09 8.63 35.10
N ILE A 91 -15.30 9.40 34.03
CA ILE A 91 -14.45 10.53 33.65
C ILE A 91 -15.30 11.81 33.63
N GLY A 92 -15.10 12.68 34.62
CA GLY A 92 -15.73 14.00 34.70
C GLY A 92 -14.77 15.14 34.36
N ALA A 93 -15.32 16.31 34.06
CA ALA A 93 -14.52 17.52 33.86
C ALA A 93 -13.80 17.96 35.15
N GLU A 94 -14.42 17.72 36.31
CA GLU A 94 -13.83 17.99 37.62
C GLU A 94 -12.51 17.28 37.81
N ASP A 95 -12.48 15.98 37.50
CA ASP A 95 -11.28 15.14 37.63
C ASP A 95 -10.10 15.66 36.80
N ILE A 96 -10.38 16.24 35.64
CA ILE A 96 -9.34 16.76 34.74
C ILE A 96 -8.87 18.14 35.21
N VAL A 97 -9.81 19.03 35.56
CA VAL A 97 -9.50 20.38 36.03
C VAL A 97 -8.76 20.37 37.37
N ASP A 98 -9.08 19.41 38.24
CA ASP A 98 -8.43 19.23 39.55
C ASP A 98 -7.19 18.34 39.50
N GLY A 99 -6.84 17.81 38.33
CA GLY A 99 -5.57 17.12 38.12
C GLY A 99 -5.53 15.70 38.67
N ASN A 100 -6.64 14.97 38.62
CA ASN A 100 -6.68 13.54 38.94
C ASN A 100 -5.91 12.74 37.88
N ARG A 101 -4.62 12.48 38.17
CA ARG A 101 -3.67 11.82 37.28
C ARG A 101 -4.20 10.50 36.70
N LYS A 102 -4.82 9.64 37.51
CA LYS A 102 -5.32 8.33 37.06
C LYS A 102 -6.43 8.49 36.02
N ILE A 103 -7.32 9.46 36.21
CA ILE A 103 -8.43 9.73 35.29
C ILE A 103 -7.91 10.39 34.01
N ILE A 104 -6.94 11.30 34.11
CA ILE A 104 -6.29 11.90 32.94
C ILE A 104 -5.61 10.83 32.07
N LEU A 105 -4.84 9.92 32.67
CA LEU A 105 -4.24 8.79 31.94
C LEU A 105 -5.30 7.86 31.33
N GLY A 106 -6.40 7.60 32.06
CA GLY A 106 -7.52 6.84 31.53
C GLY A 106 -8.19 7.48 30.31
N LEU A 107 -8.37 8.80 30.34
CA LEU A 107 -8.90 9.57 29.20
C LEU A 107 -7.96 9.48 28.00
N ILE A 108 -6.67 9.72 28.20
CA ILE A 108 -5.68 9.66 27.12
C ILE A 108 -5.62 8.25 26.52
N TRP A 109 -5.61 7.22 27.36
CA TRP A 109 -5.68 5.83 26.88
C TRP A 109 -6.92 5.59 26.01
N THR A 110 -8.08 6.11 26.41
CA THR A 110 -9.31 5.98 25.64
C THR A 110 -9.17 6.61 24.25
N LEU A 111 -8.49 7.76 24.16
CA LEU A 111 -8.20 8.42 22.88
C LEU A 111 -7.17 7.65 22.04
N ILE A 112 -6.09 7.16 22.64
CA ILE A 112 -5.10 6.32 21.96
C ILE A 112 -5.78 5.07 21.39
N LEU A 113 -6.52 4.36 22.23
CA LEU A 113 -7.25 3.16 21.84
C LEU A 113 -8.17 3.45 20.67
N ARG A 114 -8.95 4.55 20.72
CA ARG A 114 -9.93 4.85 19.67
C ARG A 114 -9.33 5.35 18.36
N PHE A 115 -8.33 6.24 18.43
CA PHE A 115 -7.82 6.97 17.25
C PHE A 115 -6.49 6.43 16.73
N THR A 116 -5.80 5.59 17.48
CA THR A 116 -4.55 4.95 17.02
C THR A 116 -4.73 3.45 16.86
N ILE A 117 -5.39 2.77 17.78
CA ILE A 117 -5.42 1.29 17.77
C ILE A 117 -6.69 0.74 17.12
N SER A 118 -7.85 1.38 17.29
CA SER A 118 -9.15 0.82 16.85
C SER A 118 -9.32 0.68 15.35
N ASP A 119 -8.53 1.41 14.56
CA ASP A 119 -8.58 1.32 13.09
C ASP A 119 -7.75 0.11 12.56
N ILE A 120 -7.06 -0.61 13.46
CA ILE A 120 -6.38 -1.88 13.17
C ILE A 120 -7.43 -2.98 13.11
N ASN A 121 -7.98 -3.19 11.91
CA ASN A 121 -8.98 -4.21 11.65
C ASN A 121 -8.33 -5.44 10.99
N GLU A 122 -7.98 -6.45 11.79
CA GLU A 122 -7.67 -7.79 11.29
C GLU A 122 -8.86 -8.72 11.53
N GLU A 123 -9.45 -9.20 10.44
CA GLU A 123 -10.36 -10.37 10.43
C GLU A 123 -11.56 -10.30 11.39
N GLY A 124 -12.03 -9.09 11.74
CA GLY A 124 -13.19 -8.91 12.62
C GLY A 124 -12.89 -9.11 14.12
N LEU A 125 -11.61 -9.18 14.50
CA LEU A 125 -11.16 -9.21 15.89
C LEU A 125 -11.27 -7.83 16.55
N SER A 126 -11.21 -7.79 17.88
CA SER A 126 -11.02 -6.51 18.56
C SER A 126 -9.68 -5.90 18.17
N ALA A 127 -9.57 -4.57 18.25
CA ALA A 127 -8.36 -3.84 17.86
C ALA A 127 -7.08 -4.35 18.53
N LYS A 128 -7.18 -4.73 19.82
CA LYS A 128 -6.06 -5.30 20.58
C LYS A 128 -5.67 -6.68 20.04
N GLU A 129 -6.66 -7.54 19.80
CA GLU A 129 -6.44 -8.90 19.28
C GLU A 129 -5.89 -8.86 17.86
N GLY A 130 -6.38 -7.96 17.02
CA GLY A 130 -5.84 -7.75 15.68
C GLY A 130 -4.40 -7.27 15.69
N LEU A 131 -4.04 -6.32 16.57
CA LEU A 131 -2.64 -5.91 16.73
C LEU A 131 -1.76 -7.07 17.23
N LEU A 132 -2.26 -7.90 18.14
CA LEU A 132 -1.52 -9.03 18.69
C LEU A 132 -1.30 -10.10 17.62
N LEU A 133 -2.36 -10.42 16.88
CA LEU A 133 -2.32 -11.38 15.77
C LEU A 133 -1.36 -10.93 14.68
N TRP A 134 -1.35 -9.64 14.35
CA TRP A 134 -0.38 -9.06 13.43
C TRP A 134 1.06 -9.31 13.91
N CYS A 135 1.36 -8.98 15.17
CA CYS A 135 2.71 -9.21 15.73
C CYS A 135 3.09 -10.69 15.64
N GLN A 136 2.20 -11.59 16.08
CA GLN A 136 2.41 -13.03 16.03
C GLN A 136 2.69 -13.54 14.61
N ARG A 137 1.90 -13.11 13.63
CA ARG A 137 2.09 -13.50 12.22
C ARG A 137 3.42 -13.01 11.66
N LYS A 138 3.82 -11.79 12.01
CA LYS A 138 5.07 -11.19 11.53
C LYS A 138 6.30 -11.80 12.18
N THR A 139 6.20 -12.26 13.42
CA THR A 139 7.33 -12.87 14.14
C THR A 139 7.32 -14.40 14.14
N ALA A 140 6.33 -15.06 13.53
CA ALA A 140 6.16 -16.52 13.59
C ALA A 140 7.32 -17.35 13.02
N CYS A 141 8.21 -16.74 12.23
CA CYS A 141 9.36 -17.42 11.62
C CYS A 141 10.67 -17.25 12.42
N TYR A 142 10.63 -16.61 13.58
CA TYR A 142 11.79 -16.42 14.45
C TYR A 142 11.64 -17.30 15.69
N ASP A 143 12.48 -18.33 15.80
CA ASP A 143 12.37 -19.36 16.85
C ASP A 143 12.53 -18.78 18.27
N GLU A 144 13.30 -17.69 18.43
CA GLU A 144 13.51 -17.05 19.74
C GLU A 144 12.38 -16.08 20.13
N VAL A 145 11.42 -15.79 19.24
CA VAL A 145 10.40 -14.77 19.47
C VAL A 145 9.01 -15.39 19.57
N GLU A 146 8.41 -15.27 20.75
CA GLU A 146 7.03 -15.68 20.98
C GLU A 146 6.19 -14.56 21.57
N VAL A 147 5.44 -13.86 20.72
CA VAL A 147 4.58 -12.74 21.14
C VAL A 147 3.26 -13.26 21.71
N ARG A 148 3.09 -13.22 23.04
CA ARG A 148 1.87 -13.66 23.73
C ARG A 148 1.05 -12.52 24.34
N ASP A 149 1.70 -11.39 24.58
CA ASP A 149 1.12 -10.23 25.24
C ASP A 149 1.75 -8.92 24.74
N PHE A 150 1.29 -7.80 25.28
CA PHE A 150 1.93 -6.49 25.12
C PHE A 150 2.68 -6.10 26.39
N SER A 151 3.37 -7.06 27.03
CA SER A 151 4.10 -6.84 28.28
C SER A 151 5.44 -7.58 28.22
N SER A 152 5.53 -8.77 28.81
CA SER A 152 6.79 -9.51 28.94
C SER A 152 7.33 -10.04 27.61
N SER A 153 6.48 -10.23 26.60
CA SER A 153 6.92 -10.77 25.30
C SER A 153 7.83 -9.81 24.49
N TRP A 154 8.07 -8.61 25.02
CA TRP A 154 8.80 -7.53 24.34
C TRP A 154 10.01 -7.04 25.13
N ASN A 155 10.24 -7.56 26.34
CA ASN A 155 11.22 -7.01 27.27
C ASN A 155 12.68 -7.43 27.01
N ASP A 156 12.91 -8.32 26.04
CA ASP A 156 14.23 -8.71 25.53
C ASP A 156 14.62 -7.95 24.25
N GLY A 157 13.70 -7.17 23.66
CA GLY A 157 13.90 -6.42 22.43
C GLY A 157 13.90 -7.23 21.13
N LEU A 158 13.87 -8.57 21.19
CA LEU A 158 13.97 -9.42 19.99
C LEU A 158 12.73 -9.31 19.11
N ALA A 159 11.54 -9.16 19.71
CA ALA A 159 10.30 -8.94 18.96
C ALA A 159 10.36 -7.66 18.09
N PHE A 160 10.95 -6.58 18.59
CA PHE A 160 11.15 -5.36 17.79
C PHE A 160 12.17 -5.57 16.66
N CYS A 161 13.25 -6.29 16.92
CA CYS A 161 14.24 -6.65 15.91
C CYS A 161 13.64 -7.53 14.81
N ALA A 162 12.84 -8.53 15.16
CA ALA A 162 12.15 -9.40 14.21
C ALA A 162 11.14 -8.62 13.34
N LEU A 163 10.42 -7.65 13.92
CA LEU A 163 9.56 -6.77 13.15
C LEU A 163 10.33 -5.89 12.16
N LEU A 164 11.54 -5.44 12.50
CA LEU A 164 12.41 -4.74 11.55
C LEU A 164 12.87 -5.69 10.45
N ASP A 165 13.40 -6.85 10.80
CA ASP A 165 13.98 -7.80 9.85
C ASP A 165 12.96 -8.29 8.82
N ILE A 166 11.74 -8.62 9.23
CA ILE A 166 10.71 -9.12 8.30
C ILE A 166 10.20 -8.06 7.31
N HIS A 167 10.26 -6.77 7.67
CA HIS A 167 9.76 -5.68 6.81
C HIS A 167 10.89 -4.91 6.09
N ARG A 168 12.06 -4.84 6.70
CA ARG A 168 13.26 -4.10 6.27
C ARG A 168 14.54 -4.88 6.63
N PRO A 169 14.75 -6.07 6.03
CA PRO A 169 15.94 -6.88 6.26
C PRO A 169 17.22 -6.21 5.77
N ASP A 170 17.10 -5.11 5.02
CA ASP A 170 18.23 -4.26 4.62
C ASP A 170 18.79 -3.39 5.76
N LEU A 171 18.02 -3.17 6.82
CA LEU A 171 18.38 -2.29 7.94
C LEU A 171 18.94 -3.03 9.16
N ILE A 172 18.69 -4.32 9.28
CA ILE A 172 19.12 -5.15 10.41
C ILE A 172 19.45 -6.56 9.91
N ASP A 173 20.43 -7.19 10.53
CA ASP A 173 20.78 -8.60 10.30
C ASP A 173 20.44 -9.38 11.57
N TYR A 174 19.21 -9.91 11.63
CA TYR A 174 18.69 -10.53 12.85
C TYR A 174 19.56 -11.72 13.31
N ASP A 175 20.03 -12.55 12.38
CA ASP A 175 20.80 -13.76 12.69
C ASP A 175 22.16 -13.48 13.34
N LYS A 176 22.72 -12.28 13.14
CA LYS A 176 23.99 -11.86 13.74
C LYS A 176 23.86 -11.19 15.11
N LEU A 177 22.65 -10.94 15.58
CA LEU A 177 22.43 -10.31 16.88
C LEU A 177 22.85 -11.27 18.01
N ASP A 178 23.52 -10.72 19.03
CA ASP A 178 23.65 -11.43 20.30
C ASP A 178 22.32 -11.42 21.01
N LYS A 179 21.62 -12.56 21.03
CA LYS A 179 20.28 -12.68 21.60
C LYS A 179 20.24 -12.40 23.11
N ASN A 180 21.39 -12.42 23.79
CA ASN A 180 21.48 -12.12 25.22
C ASN A 180 21.70 -10.62 25.50
N ASP A 181 22.03 -9.80 24.50
CA ASP A 181 22.16 -8.35 24.65
C ASP A 181 20.81 -7.66 24.47
N HIS A 182 19.90 -7.88 25.41
CA HIS A 182 18.53 -7.37 25.35
C HIS A 182 18.50 -5.83 25.16
N ARG A 183 19.33 -5.14 25.92
CA ARG A 183 19.44 -3.67 25.90
C ARG A 183 19.98 -3.17 24.57
N GLY A 184 21.07 -3.76 24.07
CA GLY A 184 21.65 -3.37 22.79
C GLY A 184 20.69 -3.62 21.63
N ASN A 185 20.04 -4.79 21.61
CA ASN A 185 19.06 -5.14 20.59
C ASN A 185 17.86 -4.19 20.60
N MET A 186 17.30 -3.90 21.77
CA MET A 186 16.16 -2.97 21.87
C MET A 186 16.54 -1.54 21.47
N GLN A 187 17.71 -1.05 21.90
CA GLN A 187 18.20 0.28 21.51
C GLN A 187 18.42 0.37 20.00
N LEU A 188 19.05 -0.65 19.41
CA LEU A 188 19.24 -0.74 17.96
C LEU A 188 17.90 -0.66 17.23
N ALA A 189 16.91 -1.44 17.67
CA ALA A 189 15.61 -1.46 17.05
C ALA A 189 14.89 -0.10 17.11
N PHE A 190 14.92 0.56 18.27
CA PHE A 190 14.30 1.88 18.45
C PHE A 190 15.01 2.95 17.61
N ASP A 191 16.34 2.93 17.58
CA ASP A 191 17.15 3.85 16.78
C ASP A 191 16.85 3.74 15.28
N ILE A 192 16.78 2.52 14.75
CA ILE A 192 16.45 2.29 13.34
C ILE A 192 15.01 2.74 13.06
N ALA A 193 14.07 2.39 13.94
CA ALA A 193 12.67 2.77 13.79
C ALA A 193 12.49 4.30 13.73
N SER A 194 13.20 5.04 14.58
CA SER A 194 13.15 6.50 14.60
C SER A 194 13.83 7.14 13.40
N LYS A 195 15.08 6.76 13.12
CA LYS A 195 15.93 7.42 12.10
C LYS A 195 15.57 7.04 10.67
N GLU A 196 15.30 5.77 10.42
CA GLU A 196 15.14 5.23 9.05
C GLU A 196 13.66 5.05 8.65
N ILE A 197 12.78 4.78 9.62
CA ILE A 197 11.35 4.50 9.35
C ILE A 197 10.48 5.72 9.70
N GLY A 198 10.92 6.57 10.63
CA GLY A 198 10.17 7.74 11.10
C GLY A 198 9.12 7.41 12.16
N ILE A 199 9.27 6.30 12.89
CA ILE A 199 8.44 5.96 14.04
C ILE A 199 8.90 6.82 15.24
N PRO A 200 8.04 7.66 15.83
CA PRO A 200 8.44 8.55 16.92
C PRO A 200 8.79 7.77 18.20
N ASP A 201 9.84 8.18 18.90
CA ASP A 201 10.36 7.53 20.12
C ASP A 201 9.42 7.67 21.33
N LEU A 202 8.37 6.84 21.41
CA LEU A 202 7.38 6.89 22.49
C LEU A 202 7.85 6.20 23.77
N LEU A 203 8.70 5.17 23.65
CA LEU A 203 9.26 4.41 24.76
C LEU A 203 10.76 4.63 24.86
N ASP A 204 11.32 4.42 26.05
CA ASP A 204 12.76 4.37 26.27
C ASP A 204 13.13 2.96 26.71
N VAL A 205 14.33 2.52 26.35
CA VAL A 205 14.79 1.14 26.59
C VAL A 205 14.71 0.77 28.07
N ASP A 206 15.05 1.72 28.97
CA ASP A 206 14.98 1.52 30.43
C ASP A 206 13.57 1.24 30.97
N ASP A 207 12.53 1.64 30.23
CA ASP A 207 11.15 1.49 30.66
C ASP A 207 10.57 0.10 30.31
N VAL A 208 11.31 -0.70 29.52
CA VAL A 208 10.85 -1.99 28.98
C VAL A 208 11.87 -3.11 29.20
N CYS A 209 13.15 -2.86 28.88
CA CYS A 209 14.22 -3.87 28.91
C CYS A 209 14.37 -4.48 30.30
N ASP A 210 14.32 -5.81 30.38
CA ASP A 210 14.43 -6.59 31.62
C ASP A 210 13.42 -6.22 32.72
N VAL A 211 12.40 -5.44 32.40
CA VAL A 211 11.30 -5.15 33.31
C VAL A 211 10.38 -6.37 33.33
N ALA A 212 10.17 -6.96 34.50
CA ALA A 212 9.39 -8.20 34.64
C ALA A 212 7.94 -8.08 34.12
N LYS A 213 7.35 -6.88 34.24
CA LYS A 213 6.01 -6.58 33.73
C LYS A 213 5.93 -5.13 33.24
N PRO A 214 6.37 -4.86 31.99
CA PRO A 214 6.27 -3.54 31.40
C PRO A 214 4.80 -3.08 31.29
N ASP A 215 4.57 -1.76 31.18
CA ASP A 215 3.20 -1.23 31.08
C ASP A 215 2.55 -1.57 29.74
N GLU A 216 1.47 -2.35 29.80
CA GLU A 216 0.81 -2.90 28.61
C GLU A 216 0.28 -1.82 27.67
N ARG A 217 -0.30 -0.76 28.23
CA ARG A 217 -0.88 0.34 27.44
C ARG A 217 0.21 1.13 26.73
N SER A 218 1.36 1.32 27.39
CA SER A 218 2.51 2.01 26.81
C SER A 218 3.10 1.21 25.64
N LEU A 219 3.29 -0.10 25.81
CA LEU A 219 3.72 -0.99 24.73
C LEU A 219 2.74 -1.04 23.57
N MET A 220 1.45 -1.24 23.83
CA MET A 220 0.40 -1.20 22.79
C MET A 220 0.42 0.11 22.01
N THR A 221 0.61 1.24 22.70
CA THR A 221 0.67 2.56 22.08
C THR A 221 1.84 2.62 21.10
N TYR A 222 3.03 2.16 21.50
CA TYR A 222 4.20 2.21 20.65
C TYR A 222 4.11 1.20 19.49
N ILE A 223 3.75 -0.04 19.76
CA ILE A 223 3.64 -1.11 18.75
C ILE A 223 2.56 -0.77 17.70
N ALA A 224 1.50 -0.04 18.06
CA ALA A 224 0.55 0.45 17.08
C ALA A 224 1.20 1.39 16.03
N TYR A 225 2.22 2.18 16.39
CA TYR A 225 2.95 2.98 15.40
C TYR A 225 3.80 2.11 14.47
N TRP A 226 4.39 1.04 15.01
CA TRP A 226 5.10 0.04 14.21
C TRP A 226 4.17 -0.63 13.19
N PHE A 227 2.98 -1.04 13.64
CA PHE A 227 1.93 -1.56 12.76
C PHE A 227 1.58 -0.58 11.64
N HIS A 228 1.30 0.67 11.97
CA HIS A 228 0.88 1.68 10.97
C HIS A 228 1.98 1.98 9.96
N ALA A 229 3.23 2.12 10.42
CA ALA A 229 4.37 2.38 9.55
C ALA A 229 4.55 1.25 8.54
N PHE A 230 4.63 0.00 9.01
CA PHE A 230 4.85 -1.14 8.12
C PHE A 230 3.66 -1.50 7.26
N SER A 231 2.44 -1.43 7.78
CA SER A 231 1.23 -1.64 6.98
C SER A 231 1.08 -0.61 5.87
N ALA A 232 1.47 0.65 6.12
CA ALA A 232 1.49 1.68 5.09
C ALA A 232 2.53 1.37 4.01
N MET A 233 3.75 0.93 4.38
CA MET A 233 4.79 0.54 3.43
C MET A 233 4.34 -0.64 2.55
N GLU A 234 3.79 -1.69 3.14
CA GLU A 234 3.29 -2.86 2.39
C GLU A 234 2.17 -2.49 1.41
N ARG A 235 1.28 -1.57 1.80
CA ARG A 235 0.24 -1.08 0.90
C ARG A 235 0.82 -0.35 -0.31
N VAL A 236 1.84 0.48 -0.11
CA VAL A 236 2.53 1.19 -1.20
C VAL A 236 3.24 0.19 -2.10
N GLU A 237 3.96 -0.78 -1.55
CA GLU A 237 4.67 -1.79 -2.32
C GLU A 237 3.71 -2.65 -3.14
N ASN A 238 2.64 -3.15 -2.52
CA ASN A 238 1.62 -3.95 -3.21
C ASN A 238 0.90 -3.15 -4.31
N ALA A 239 0.65 -1.85 -4.09
CA ALA A 239 0.15 -0.97 -5.13
C ALA A 239 1.16 -0.84 -6.29
N GLY A 240 2.45 -0.67 -5.98
CA GLY A 240 3.54 -0.66 -6.96
C GLY A 240 3.60 -1.92 -7.81
N ARG A 241 3.64 -3.11 -7.18
CA ARG A 241 3.63 -4.41 -7.87
C ARG A 241 2.38 -4.59 -8.76
N ARG A 242 1.23 -4.08 -8.34
CA ARG A 242 -0.01 -4.10 -9.15
C ARG A 242 0.11 -3.21 -10.38
N VAL A 243 0.68 -2.01 -10.24
CA VAL A 243 0.93 -1.10 -11.37
C VAL A 243 1.93 -1.72 -12.34
N GLU A 244 3.03 -2.28 -11.85
CA GLU A 244 4.03 -2.96 -12.67
C GLU A 244 3.43 -4.10 -13.49
N LYS A 245 2.65 -4.98 -12.85
CA LYS A 245 1.92 -6.05 -13.56
C LYS A 245 0.99 -5.50 -14.63
N PHE A 246 0.29 -4.40 -14.35
CA PHE A 246 -0.58 -3.76 -15.34
C PHE A 246 0.23 -3.21 -16.53
N VAL A 247 1.32 -2.47 -16.28
CA VAL A 247 2.20 -1.92 -17.32
C VAL A 247 2.77 -3.04 -18.20
N SER A 248 3.26 -4.13 -17.61
CA SER A 248 3.75 -5.29 -18.37
C SER A 248 2.69 -5.89 -19.29
N LYS A 249 1.43 -6.02 -18.81
CA LYS A 249 0.32 -6.51 -19.65
C LYS A 249 -0.02 -5.54 -20.78
N MET A 250 0.11 -4.23 -20.55
CA MET A 250 -0.11 -3.18 -21.56
C MET A 250 0.97 -3.17 -22.62
N GLN A 251 2.24 -3.30 -22.22
CA GLN A 251 3.34 -3.43 -23.15
C GLN A 251 3.13 -4.62 -24.09
N GLY A 252 2.74 -5.78 -23.55
CA GLY A 252 2.41 -6.94 -24.38
C GLY A 252 1.14 -6.78 -25.22
N ALA A 253 0.27 -5.80 -24.98
CA ALA A 253 -0.86 -5.48 -25.88
C ALA A 253 -0.40 -4.55 -27.02
N TRP A 254 0.45 -3.57 -26.69
CA TRP A 254 1.07 -2.67 -27.65
C TRP A 254 1.98 -3.40 -28.64
N GLU A 255 2.80 -4.34 -28.17
CA GLU A 255 3.63 -5.19 -29.03
C GLU A 255 2.81 -6.00 -30.03
N MET A 256 1.65 -6.52 -29.62
CA MET A 256 0.74 -7.23 -30.52
C MET A 256 0.12 -6.29 -31.57
N GLN A 257 -0.27 -5.06 -31.18
CA GLN A 257 -0.79 -4.05 -32.11
C GLN A 257 0.26 -3.70 -33.18
N ASN A 258 1.48 -3.38 -32.76
CA ASN A 258 2.58 -3.08 -33.69
C ASN A 258 2.91 -4.27 -34.60
N SER A 259 2.91 -5.48 -34.04
CA SER A 259 3.15 -6.70 -34.81
C SER A 259 2.06 -6.91 -35.86
N PHE A 260 0.79 -6.72 -35.50
CA PHE A 260 -0.34 -6.77 -36.42
C PHE A 260 -0.18 -5.75 -37.54
N GLU A 261 0.07 -4.48 -37.21
CA GLU A 261 0.21 -3.42 -38.22
C GLU A 261 1.35 -3.69 -39.19
N ARG A 262 2.52 -4.10 -38.67
CA ARG A 262 3.70 -4.41 -39.48
C ARG A 262 3.42 -5.59 -40.43
N ARG A 263 2.86 -6.68 -39.91
CA ARG A 263 2.58 -7.90 -40.67
C ARG A 263 1.48 -7.66 -41.72
N MET A 264 0.43 -6.94 -41.35
CA MET A 264 -0.65 -6.55 -42.27
C MET A 264 -0.11 -5.69 -43.42
N ARG A 265 0.69 -4.67 -43.11
CA ARG A 265 1.30 -3.79 -44.12
C ARG A 265 2.18 -4.57 -45.09
N GLU A 266 2.99 -5.49 -44.58
CA GLU A 266 3.86 -6.31 -45.42
C GLU A 266 3.06 -7.28 -46.32
N LEU A 267 2.02 -7.91 -45.78
CA LEU A 267 1.14 -8.79 -46.58
C LEU A 267 0.46 -8.02 -47.71
N LEU A 268 -0.13 -6.86 -47.41
CA LEU A 268 -0.77 -5.99 -48.41
C LEU A 268 0.22 -5.54 -49.48
N ARG A 269 1.45 -5.17 -49.09
CA ARG A 269 2.52 -4.79 -50.02
C ARG A 269 2.88 -5.95 -50.95
N GLN A 270 3.05 -7.15 -50.42
CA GLN A 270 3.39 -8.34 -51.22
C GLN A 270 2.28 -8.72 -52.20
N ILE A 271 1.01 -8.60 -51.79
CA ILE A 271 -0.14 -8.84 -52.67
C ILE A 271 -0.15 -7.82 -53.82
N ALA A 272 0.02 -6.53 -53.51
CA ALA A 272 0.02 -5.47 -54.51
C ALA A 272 1.18 -5.63 -55.53
N GLU A 273 2.37 -5.98 -55.06
CA GLU A 273 3.53 -6.24 -55.93
C GLU A 273 3.28 -7.43 -56.86
N GLN A 274 2.68 -8.51 -56.36
CA GLN A 274 2.38 -9.68 -57.18
C GLN A 274 1.33 -9.40 -58.25
N GLN A 275 0.29 -8.64 -57.91
CA GLN A 275 -0.71 -8.19 -58.88
C GLN A 275 -0.08 -7.32 -59.96
N LYS A 276 0.81 -6.40 -59.58
CA LYS A 276 1.57 -5.58 -60.52
C LYS A 276 2.45 -6.43 -61.43
N GLN A 277 3.19 -7.38 -60.87
CA GLN A 277 4.04 -8.30 -61.64
C GLN A 277 3.23 -9.09 -62.68
N TRP A 278 2.02 -9.56 -62.34
CA TRP A 278 1.16 -10.25 -63.31
C TRP A 278 0.58 -9.32 -64.37
N LYS A 279 0.27 -8.08 -64.01
CA LYS A 279 -0.23 -7.06 -64.95
C LYS A 279 0.83 -6.65 -65.98
N ASP A 280 2.09 -6.55 -65.54
CA ASP A 280 3.22 -6.13 -66.39
C ASP A 280 3.82 -7.32 -67.18
N ALA A 281 3.38 -8.55 -66.91
CA ALA A 281 3.92 -9.75 -67.56
C ALA A 281 3.45 -9.89 -69.01
N THR A 282 4.40 -10.07 -69.92
CA THR A 282 4.15 -10.26 -71.36
C THR A 282 4.37 -11.72 -71.78
N PHE A 283 3.78 -12.13 -72.90
CA PHE A 283 3.97 -13.45 -73.50
C PHE A 283 4.73 -13.32 -74.82
N GLU A 284 5.86 -14.02 -74.95
CA GLU A 284 6.74 -13.94 -76.12
C GLU A 284 6.26 -14.82 -77.29
N GLY A 285 5.19 -15.59 -77.12
CA GLY A 285 4.63 -16.44 -78.18
C GLY A 285 5.30 -17.81 -78.33
N SER A 286 6.29 -18.15 -77.50
CA SER A 286 7.01 -19.43 -77.57
C SER A 286 6.49 -20.47 -76.58
N TYR A 287 6.58 -21.75 -76.95
CA TYR A 287 6.24 -22.86 -76.04
C TYR A 287 7.16 -22.90 -74.80
N ALA A 288 8.44 -22.55 -74.97
CA ALA A 288 9.41 -22.51 -73.88
C ALA A 288 9.02 -21.45 -72.83
N ASP A 289 8.61 -20.27 -73.28
CA ASP A 289 8.10 -19.19 -72.44
C ASP A 289 6.80 -19.59 -71.72
N ALA A 290 5.83 -20.16 -72.44
CA ALA A 290 4.58 -20.67 -71.84
C ALA A 290 4.84 -21.73 -70.74
N LYS A 291 5.80 -22.64 -70.96
CA LYS A 291 6.17 -23.68 -69.99
C LYS A 291 6.84 -23.09 -68.75
N MET A 292 7.71 -22.08 -68.93
CA MET A 292 8.38 -21.38 -67.84
C MET A 292 7.36 -20.61 -66.97
N GLN A 293 6.53 -19.77 -67.59
CA GLN A 293 5.51 -18.98 -66.88
C GLN A 293 4.49 -19.88 -66.14
N SER A 294 4.11 -21.02 -66.74
CA SER A 294 3.25 -22.02 -66.10
C SER A 294 3.91 -22.66 -64.87
N SER A 295 5.21 -22.96 -64.95
CA SER A 295 5.97 -23.50 -63.82
C SER A 295 6.10 -22.50 -62.68
N GLU A 296 6.40 -21.23 -62.98
CA GLU A 296 6.47 -20.15 -61.98
C GLU A 296 5.12 -19.92 -61.29
N PHE A 297 4.04 -19.87 -62.06
CA PHE A 297 2.69 -19.72 -61.52
C PHE A 297 2.28 -20.90 -60.61
N THR A 298 2.66 -22.12 -61.00
CA THR A 298 2.45 -23.30 -60.16
C THR A 298 3.29 -23.24 -58.88
N GLY A 299 4.53 -22.74 -58.97
CA GLY A 299 5.41 -22.48 -57.82
C GLY A 299 4.83 -21.45 -56.85
N TYR A 300 4.32 -20.33 -57.36
CA TYR A 300 3.60 -19.32 -56.59
C TYR A 300 2.41 -19.93 -55.82
N LYS A 301 1.55 -20.71 -56.50
CA LYS A 301 0.38 -21.35 -55.90
C LYS A 301 0.75 -22.32 -54.78
N ARG A 302 1.81 -23.12 -54.97
CA ARG A 302 2.25 -24.13 -54.00
C ARG A 302 2.94 -23.52 -52.78
N ASN A 303 3.66 -22.42 -52.95
CA ASN A 303 4.50 -21.85 -51.90
C ASN A 303 3.94 -20.53 -51.37
N GLN A 304 4.01 -19.46 -52.17
CA GLN A 304 3.74 -18.10 -51.73
C GLN A 304 2.28 -17.89 -51.34
N LYS A 305 1.34 -18.31 -52.20
CA LYS A 305 -0.11 -18.17 -51.92
C LYS A 305 -0.52 -18.90 -50.64
N ARG A 306 0.02 -20.10 -50.39
CA ARG A 306 -0.26 -20.85 -49.16
C ARG A 306 0.23 -20.11 -47.91
N LYS A 307 1.43 -19.52 -47.96
CA LYS A 307 1.95 -18.70 -46.86
C LYS A 307 1.04 -17.49 -46.59
N TRP A 308 0.55 -16.83 -47.62
CA TRP A 308 -0.36 -15.69 -47.45
C TRP A 308 -1.74 -16.07 -46.92
N VAL A 309 -2.28 -17.24 -47.33
CA VAL A 309 -3.54 -17.75 -46.76
C VAL A 309 -3.39 -18.01 -45.25
N ALA A 310 -2.27 -18.62 -44.84
CA ALA A 310 -1.97 -18.82 -43.42
C ALA A 310 -1.81 -17.48 -42.69
N GLU A 311 -1.02 -16.56 -43.24
CA GLU A 311 -0.79 -15.23 -42.66
C GLU A 311 -2.09 -14.42 -42.50
N LYS A 312 -2.99 -14.48 -43.49
CA LYS A 312 -4.33 -13.86 -43.41
C LYS A 312 -5.12 -14.40 -42.20
N SER A 313 -5.13 -15.72 -42.02
CA SER A 313 -5.80 -16.35 -40.87
C SER A 313 -5.17 -15.93 -39.54
N ASP A 314 -3.84 -15.91 -39.48
CA ASP A 314 -3.10 -15.52 -38.28
C ASP A 314 -3.32 -14.06 -37.89
N LEU A 315 -3.41 -13.16 -38.87
CA LEU A 315 -3.70 -11.74 -38.64
C LEU A 315 -5.11 -11.53 -38.08
N VAL A 316 -6.12 -12.26 -38.58
CA VAL A 316 -7.48 -12.23 -38.02
C VAL A 316 -7.48 -12.71 -36.57
N GLY A 317 -6.80 -13.83 -36.30
CA GLY A 317 -6.66 -14.36 -34.95
C GLY A 317 -5.94 -13.39 -34.00
N LEU A 318 -4.85 -12.77 -34.48
CA LEU A 318 -4.08 -11.78 -33.71
C LEU A 318 -4.94 -10.55 -33.36
N LEU A 319 -5.71 -10.03 -34.32
CA LEU A 319 -6.61 -8.90 -34.06
C LEU A 319 -7.70 -9.26 -33.03
N GLY A 320 -8.25 -10.47 -33.12
CA GLY A 320 -9.18 -11.00 -32.12
C GLY A 320 -8.54 -11.05 -30.73
N ASN A 321 -7.32 -11.59 -30.63
CA ASN A 321 -6.58 -11.66 -29.37
C ASN A 321 -6.29 -10.27 -28.77
N ILE A 322 -5.92 -9.29 -29.60
CA ILE A 322 -5.72 -7.90 -29.17
C ILE A 322 -7.01 -7.33 -28.57
N LYS A 323 -8.14 -7.47 -29.30
CA LYS A 323 -9.45 -6.97 -28.85
C LYS A 323 -9.90 -7.62 -27.54
N THR A 324 -9.76 -8.94 -27.43
CA THR A 324 -10.10 -9.69 -26.20
C THR A 324 -9.23 -9.25 -25.03
N LYS A 325 -7.91 -9.09 -25.23
CA LYS A 325 -6.99 -8.66 -24.19
C LYS A 325 -7.33 -7.25 -23.68
N LEU A 326 -7.58 -6.30 -24.57
CA LEU A 326 -7.96 -4.94 -24.16
C LEU A 326 -9.32 -4.91 -23.45
N SER A 327 -10.30 -5.69 -23.94
CA SER A 327 -11.62 -5.81 -23.32
C SER A 327 -11.56 -6.39 -21.91
N THR A 328 -10.71 -7.41 -21.68
CA THR A 328 -10.52 -8.03 -20.36
C THR A 328 -10.07 -7.00 -19.31
N TYR A 329 -9.27 -6.01 -19.73
CA TYR A 329 -8.83 -4.91 -18.87
C TYR A 329 -9.71 -3.66 -18.96
N ARG A 330 -10.89 -3.75 -19.60
CA ARG A 330 -11.84 -2.64 -19.80
C ARG A 330 -11.21 -1.41 -20.48
N LEU A 331 -10.27 -1.65 -21.37
CA LEU A 331 -9.60 -0.61 -22.14
C LEU A 331 -10.33 -0.34 -23.45
N ARG A 332 -10.03 0.81 -24.04
CA ARG A 332 -10.57 1.18 -25.36
C ARG A 332 -10.26 0.06 -26.37
N PRO A 333 -11.27 -0.43 -27.12
CA PRO A 333 -11.03 -1.41 -28.18
C PRO A 333 -10.01 -0.89 -29.20
N TYR A 334 -9.13 -1.78 -29.64
CA TYR A 334 -8.21 -1.46 -30.72
C TYR A 334 -8.93 -1.56 -32.06
N GLU A 335 -8.85 -0.47 -32.81
CA GLU A 335 -9.29 -0.36 -34.19
C GLU A 335 -8.07 -0.05 -35.04
N PRO A 336 -7.65 -0.95 -35.94
CA PRO A 336 -6.50 -0.69 -36.79
C PRO A 336 -6.80 0.46 -37.77
N PRO A 337 -5.77 1.17 -38.26
CA PRO A 337 -5.93 2.17 -39.31
C PRO A 337 -6.73 1.61 -40.51
N PRO A 338 -7.56 2.42 -41.19
CA PRO A 338 -8.43 1.96 -42.29
C PRO A 338 -7.69 1.16 -43.37
N GLU A 339 -6.48 1.58 -43.72
CA GLU A 339 -5.60 0.94 -44.69
C GLU A 339 -5.01 -0.41 -44.24
N LEU A 340 -5.01 -0.68 -42.93
CA LEU A 340 -4.59 -1.95 -42.32
C LEU A 340 -5.77 -2.76 -41.76
N SER A 341 -6.99 -2.38 -42.12
CA SER A 341 -8.19 -3.06 -41.67
C SER A 341 -8.36 -4.43 -42.35
N LEU A 342 -9.16 -5.31 -41.72
CA LEU A 342 -9.53 -6.58 -42.35
C LEU A 342 -10.29 -6.37 -43.67
N ALA A 343 -11.07 -5.29 -43.78
CA ALA A 343 -11.77 -4.91 -45.00
C ALA A 343 -10.79 -4.56 -46.14
N ALA A 344 -9.71 -3.83 -45.83
CA ALA A 344 -8.65 -3.53 -46.79
C ALA A 344 -7.95 -4.82 -47.27
N LEU A 345 -7.68 -5.76 -46.34
CA LEU A 345 -7.12 -7.06 -46.69
C LEU A 345 -8.05 -7.90 -47.56
N ASP A 346 -9.35 -7.94 -47.26
CA ASP A 346 -10.32 -8.67 -48.07
C ASP A 346 -10.46 -8.08 -49.47
N SER A 347 -10.41 -6.75 -49.60
CA SER A 347 -10.40 -6.07 -50.90
C SER A 347 -9.15 -6.40 -51.72
N ALA A 348 -7.96 -6.31 -51.12
CA ALA A 348 -6.70 -6.67 -51.77
C ALA A 348 -6.68 -8.16 -52.19
N TRP A 349 -7.20 -9.04 -51.32
CA TRP A 349 -7.29 -10.48 -51.60
C TRP A 349 -8.26 -10.79 -52.75
N ALA A 350 -9.41 -10.11 -52.81
CA ALA A 350 -10.35 -10.26 -53.91
C ALA A 350 -9.71 -9.82 -55.25
N GLY A 351 -8.97 -8.71 -55.24
CA GLY A 351 -8.20 -8.27 -56.39
C GLY A 351 -7.14 -9.29 -56.81
N LEU A 352 -6.46 -9.93 -55.86
CA LEU A 352 -5.45 -10.96 -56.16
C LEU A 352 -6.09 -12.17 -56.83
N MET A 353 -7.24 -12.62 -56.33
CA MET A 353 -7.97 -13.74 -56.90
C MET A 353 -8.47 -13.45 -58.32
N GLN A 354 -8.84 -12.21 -58.61
CA GLN A 354 -9.21 -11.79 -59.96
C GLN A 354 -8.00 -11.78 -60.90
N ALA A 355 -6.89 -11.17 -60.48
CA ALA A 355 -5.65 -11.16 -61.27
C ALA A 355 -5.11 -12.58 -61.51
N GLU A 356 -5.26 -13.48 -60.54
CA GLU A 356 -4.89 -14.90 -60.67
C GLU A 356 -5.79 -15.66 -61.65
N LYS A 357 -7.03 -15.22 -61.86
CA LYS A 357 -7.95 -15.83 -62.83
C LYS A 357 -7.66 -15.35 -64.25
N GLU A 358 -7.20 -14.12 -64.40
CA GLU A 358 -6.82 -13.52 -65.68
C GLU A 358 -5.44 -13.98 -66.16
N ARG A 359 -4.58 -14.37 -65.22
CA ARG A 359 -3.23 -14.92 -65.45
C ARG A 359 -3.27 -16.42 -65.78
#